data_AF-A0A383BYD2-F1
#
_entry.id   AF-A0A383BYD2-F1
#
_cell.length_a   1.000
_cell.length_b   1.000
_cell.length_c   1.000
_cell.angle_alpha   90.00
_cell.angle_beta   90.00
_cell.angle_gamma   90.00
#
_symmetry.space_group_name_H-M   'P 1'
#
loop_
_entity.id
_entity.type
_entity.pdbx_description
1 polymer ?
#
loop_
_entity_poly.entity_id
_entity_poly.type
_entity_poly.pdbx_seq_one_letter_code
_entity_poly.pdbx_strand_id
1 'polypeptide(L)'
;NKQQLADTLGVEAIFKREGVLIKTDEFDTFSSSWAKDLSGVGFPADFVFQTNLHVRERGLYQFKVSGDGQLYIDGISIQENGDGIKLGVGLHSLRLKGIAHSESGFAEVLWGRDGNIMEPIPSTLLFSGERSPTGLAAVFYQESQPVLSHVGLTADTFYYAPPIEGPYEAVWAGFLEVPISGEYKFSITGNSAMKLFVNDVLVTETAQDGELTRSGEISIHGGKTSIELRGLSLTHSPQFKIF
;
A
#
# COMPACT_ATOMS: atom_id res chain seq x y z
N ASN A 1 24.00 -8.72 -5.73
CA ASN A 1 22.77 -8.30 -5.01
C ASN A 1 22.33 -6.86 -5.31
N LYS A 2 23.21 -5.90 -5.68
CA LYS A 2 22.79 -4.58 -6.21
C LYS A 2 22.10 -4.66 -7.59
N GLN A 3 22.50 -5.63 -8.43
CA GLN A 3 21.89 -5.87 -9.75
C GLN A 3 20.39 -6.21 -9.64
N GLN A 4 20.03 -7.11 -8.72
CA GLN A 4 18.65 -7.54 -8.45
C GLN A 4 17.72 -6.41 -7.96
N LEU A 5 18.25 -5.36 -7.34
CA LEU A 5 17.48 -4.17 -6.96
C LEU A 5 17.28 -3.23 -8.16
N ALA A 6 18.29 -3.07 -9.02
CA ALA A 6 18.19 -2.28 -10.25
C ALA A 6 17.22 -2.90 -11.26
N ASP A 7 17.19 -4.23 -11.35
CA ASP A 7 16.27 -5.00 -12.20
C ASP A 7 14.80 -4.95 -11.73
N THR A 8 14.52 -4.23 -10.63
CA THR A 8 13.16 -4.10 -10.06
C THR A 8 12.67 -2.67 -9.98
N LEU A 9 13.43 -1.71 -10.51
CA LEU A 9 13.01 -0.31 -10.56
C LEU A 9 12.18 -0.06 -11.82
N GLY A 10 11.14 0.76 -11.66
CA GLY A 10 10.39 1.28 -12.80
C GLY A 10 8.89 1.06 -12.72
N VAL A 11 8.27 1.23 -13.89
CA VAL A 11 6.84 1.34 -14.12
C VAL A 11 6.54 0.48 -15.34
N GLU A 12 5.69 -0.53 -15.14
CA GLU A 12 5.16 -1.31 -16.25
C GLU A 12 4.04 -0.52 -16.92
N ALA A 13 4.06 -0.49 -18.25
CA ALA A 13 3.07 0.19 -19.06
C ALA A 13 2.44 -0.76 -20.06
N ILE A 14 1.12 -0.80 -20.07
CA ILE A 14 0.33 -1.66 -20.94
C ILE A 14 -0.58 -0.78 -21.79
N PHE A 15 -0.51 -0.95 -23.11
CA PHE A 15 -1.35 -0.26 -24.08
C PHE A 15 -2.32 -1.24 -24.73
N LYS A 16 -3.61 -0.89 -24.75
CA LYS A 16 -4.68 -1.70 -25.34
C LYS A 16 -5.53 -0.88 -26.30
N ARG A 17 -6.16 -1.56 -27.25
CA ARG A 17 -7.19 -0.99 -28.11
C ARG A 17 -8.30 -2.01 -28.26
N GLU A 18 -9.52 -1.58 -27.98
CA GLU A 18 -10.71 -2.46 -28.01
C GLU A 18 -10.49 -3.73 -27.15
N GLY A 19 -9.77 -3.58 -26.03
CA GLY A 19 -9.41 -4.69 -25.12
C GLY A 19 -8.22 -5.55 -25.56
N VAL A 20 -7.70 -5.38 -26.77
CA VAL A 20 -6.55 -6.15 -27.30
C VAL A 20 -5.23 -5.49 -26.89
N LEU A 21 -4.30 -6.27 -26.35
CA LEU A 21 -2.94 -5.81 -26.03
C LEU A 21 -2.20 -5.40 -27.30
N ILE A 22 -1.75 -4.15 -27.36
CA ILE A 22 -0.93 -3.61 -28.45
C ILE A 22 0.55 -3.71 -28.09
N LYS A 23 0.91 -3.22 -26.89
CA LYS A 23 2.30 -3.06 -26.47
C LYS A 23 2.40 -3.12 -24.95
N THR A 24 3.48 -3.75 -24.47
CA THR A 24 3.98 -3.59 -23.10
C THR A 24 5.31 -2.87 -23.17
N ASP A 25 5.56 -1.96 -22.24
CA ASP A 25 6.79 -1.18 -22.13
C ASP A 25 7.18 -1.02 -20.65
N GLU A 26 8.45 -0.71 -20.38
CA GLU A 26 8.96 -0.43 -19.05
C GLU A 26 9.61 0.96 -19.00
N PHE A 27 9.22 1.74 -17.99
CA PHE A 27 9.72 3.10 -17.79
C PHE A 27 10.37 3.25 -16.43
N ASP A 28 11.39 4.08 -16.32
CA ASP A 28 12.04 4.39 -15.05
C ASP A 28 11.26 5.42 -14.21
N THR A 29 10.32 6.16 -14.82
CA THR A 29 9.62 7.30 -14.22
C THR A 29 8.11 7.24 -14.41
N PHE A 30 7.37 7.61 -13.36
CA PHE A 30 5.89 7.70 -13.34
C PHE A 30 5.38 9.08 -13.81
N SER A 31 6.25 10.10 -13.74
CA SER A 31 6.03 11.44 -14.28
C SER A 31 6.91 11.59 -15.50
N SER A 32 6.32 11.76 -16.68
CA SER A 32 7.10 11.99 -17.90
C SER A 32 6.52 13.17 -18.66
N SER A 33 7.21 14.30 -18.58
CA SER A 33 7.07 15.36 -19.56
C SER A 33 7.77 14.89 -20.87
N TRP A 34 6.98 14.28 -21.75
CA TRP A 34 7.16 14.12 -23.22
C TRP A 34 8.03 12.97 -23.79
N ALA A 35 7.50 12.44 -24.92
CA ALA A 35 8.01 11.43 -25.87
C ALA A 35 8.54 10.10 -25.26
N LYS A 36 7.62 9.25 -24.82
CA LYS A 36 7.90 7.81 -24.73
C LYS A 36 7.74 7.24 -26.13
N ASP A 37 8.64 6.35 -26.56
CA ASP A 37 8.55 5.73 -27.89
C ASP A 37 7.29 4.86 -27.97
N LEU A 38 6.19 5.46 -28.41
CA LEU A 38 4.93 4.79 -28.71
C LEU A 38 4.84 4.46 -30.20
N SER A 39 5.97 4.36 -30.90
CA SER A 39 5.96 3.89 -32.28
C SER A 39 5.27 2.53 -32.38
N GLY A 40 4.38 2.41 -33.36
CA GLY A 40 3.54 1.22 -33.55
C GLY A 40 2.26 1.18 -32.70
N VAL A 41 2.05 2.10 -31.75
CA VAL A 41 0.75 2.28 -31.09
C VAL A 41 -0.15 3.12 -31.98
N GLY A 42 -1.29 2.57 -32.38
CA GLY A 42 -2.35 3.37 -32.99
C GLY A 42 -3.10 4.14 -31.90
N PHE A 43 -3.43 5.41 -32.14
CA PHE A 43 -4.26 6.23 -31.26
C PHE A 43 -5.71 6.37 -31.77
N PRO A 44 -6.72 6.52 -30.88
CA PRO A 44 -6.60 6.44 -29.43
C PRO A 44 -6.30 5.01 -28.95
N ALA A 45 -5.71 4.91 -27.76
CA ALA A 45 -5.40 3.65 -27.09
C ALA A 45 -5.59 3.80 -25.57
N ASP A 46 -6.18 2.78 -24.94
CA ASP A 46 -6.21 2.67 -23.49
C ASP A 46 -4.79 2.43 -22.98
N PHE A 47 -4.41 3.08 -21.90
CA PHE A 47 -3.15 2.79 -21.21
C PHE A 47 -3.39 2.45 -19.74
N VAL A 48 -2.55 1.57 -19.22
CA VAL A 48 -2.45 1.25 -17.81
C VAL A 48 -0.99 1.30 -17.40
N PHE A 49 -0.64 2.21 -16.50
CA PHE A 49 0.67 2.24 -15.85
C PHE A 49 0.58 1.67 -14.46
N GLN A 50 1.53 0.82 -14.09
CA GLN A 50 1.59 0.13 -12.80
C GLN A 50 2.99 0.15 -12.22
N THR A 51 3.07 0.44 -10.92
CA THR A 51 4.31 0.42 -10.16
C THR A 51 3.98 0.30 -8.67
N ASN A 52 5.01 0.09 -7.85
CA ASN A 52 4.93 0.17 -6.40
C ASN A 52 5.78 1.36 -5.93
N LEU A 53 5.15 2.30 -5.24
CA LEU A 53 5.79 3.45 -4.63
C LEU A 53 6.29 3.10 -3.23
N HIS A 54 7.59 3.22 -3.00
CA HIS A 54 8.16 3.16 -1.66
C HIS A 54 8.08 4.52 -0.98
N VAL A 55 7.13 4.66 -0.06
CA VAL A 55 7.03 5.82 0.83
C VAL A 55 8.01 5.62 1.97
N ARG A 56 9.03 6.47 2.05
CA ARG A 56 10.09 6.37 3.08
C ARG A 56 9.71 7.02 4.40
N GLU A 57 8.77 7.94 4.36
CA GLU A 57 8.35 8.70 5.52
C GLU A 57 6.83 8.86 5.48
N ARG A 58 6.14 8.60 6.59
CA ARG A 58 4.69 8.77 6.70
C ARG A 58 4.26 10.25 6.57
N GLY A 59 3.08 10.51 6.04
CA GLY A 59 2.52 11.86 5.97
C GLY A 59 1.29 11.98 5.08
N LEU A 60 0.73 13.18 5.00
CA LEU A 60 -0.26 13.52 3.97
C LEU A 60 0.49 13.81 2.67
N TYR A 61 0.13 13.11 1.61
CA TYR A 61 0.70 13.27 0.27
C TYR A 61 -0.37 13.76 -0.69
N GLN A 62 -0.05 14.81 -1.44
CA GLN A 62 -0.85 15.28 -2.54
C GLN A 62 -0.30 14.70 -3.84
N PHE A 63 -1.23 14.43 -4.77
CA PHE A 63 -0.91 13.95 -6.10
C PHE A 63 -1.64 14.84 -7.10
N LYS A 64 -0.94 15.24 -8.14
CA LYS A 64 -1.53 15.96 -9.26
C LYS A 64 -1.35 15.12 -10.50
N VAL A 65 -2.46 14.79 -11.15
CA VAL A 65 -2.44 14.18 -12.47
C VAL A 65 -2.69 15.29 -13.49
N SER A 66 -1.94 15.29 -14.59
CA SER A 66 -2.22 16.10 -15.77
C SER A 66 -2.48 15.14 -16.94
N GLY A 67 -3.42 15.46 -17.82
CA GLY A 67 -3.78 14.62 -18.99
C GLY A 67 -5.03 13.78 -18.75
N ASP A 68 -5.25 12.76 -19.56
CA ASP A 68 -6.46 11.92 -19.53
C ASP A 68 -6.21 10.64 -18.74
N GLY A 69 -5.98 10.78 -17.42
CA GLY A 69 -5.60 9.68 -16.54
C GLY A 69 -6.22 9.76 -15.15
N GLN A 70 -6.74 8.64 -14.66
CA GLN A 70 -7.21 8.44 -13.30
C GLN A 70 -6.18 7.66 -12.49
N LEU A 71 -5.66 8.27 -11.42
CA LEU A 71 -4.71 7.65 -10.49
C LEU A 71 -5.45 6.86 -9.42
N TYR A 72 -4.92 5.68 -9.12
CA TYR A 72 -5.32 4.82 -8.02
C TYR A 72 -4.11 4.54 -7.14
N ILE A 73 -4.27 4.69 -5.83
CA ILE A 73 -3.27 4.32 -4.83
C ILE A 73 -3.90 3.27 -3.91
N ASP A 74 -3.31 2.09 -3.83
CA ASP A 74 -3.88 0.94 -3.09
C ASP A 74 -5.32 0.60 -3.51
N GLY A 75 -5.62 0.83 -4.78
CA GLY A 75 -6.97 0.65 -5.35
C GLY A 75 -7.94 1.81 -5.08
N ILE A 76 -7.57 2.80 -4.28
CA ILE A 76 -8.37 3.99 -3.98
C ILE A 76 -8.16 5.02 -5.09
N SER A 77 -9.25 5.47 -5.71
CA SER A 77 -9.21 6.53 -6.74
C SER A 77 -8.84 7.87 -6.12
N ILE A 78 -7.76 8.49 -6.59
CA ILE A 78 -7.31 9.81 -6.14
C ILE A 78 -7.88 10.88 -7.06
N GLN A 79 -8.66 11.81 -6.52
CA GLN A 79 -9.19 12.91 -7.33
C GLN A 79 -8.08 13.90 -7.70
N GLU A 80 -8.17 14.43 -8.93
CA GLU A 80 -7.16 15.33 -9.55
C GLU A 80 -6.88 16.60 -8.73
N ASN A 81 -7.83 17.03 -7.89
CA ASN A 81 -7.74 18.19 -6.99
C ASN A 81 -8.06 17.85 -5.51
N GLY A 82 -7.91 16.59 -5.10
CA GLY A 82 -8.27 16.16 -3.74
C GLY A 82 -7.33 16.66 -2.65
N ASP A 83 -7.78 16.62 -1.39
CA ASP A 83 -7.03 17.03 -0.16
C ASP A 83 -5.76 16.18 0.14
N GLY A 84 -5.36 15.31 -0.79
CA GLY A 84 -4.30 14.33 -0.60
C GLY A 84 -4.76 13.02 0.05
N ILE A 85 -3.81 12.11 0.22
CA ILE A 85 -3.97 10.81 0.89
C ILE A 85 -2.89 10.65 1.95
N LYS A 86 -3.25 10.17 3.14
CA LYS A 86 -2.27 9.84 4.17
C LYS A 86 -1.62 8.50 3.83
N LEU A 87 -0.32 8.53 3.57
CA LEU A 87 0.49 7.35 3.32
C LEU A 87 1.39 7.08 4.53
N GLY A 88 1.62 5.81 4.84
CA GLY A 88 2.62 5.43 5.83
C GLY A 88 3.87 4.92 5.14
N VAL A 89 4.83 4.45 5.94
CA VAL A 89 6.09 3.94 5.39
C VAL A 89 5.85 2.55 4.81
N GLY A 90 6.30 2.31 3.57
CA GLY A 90 6.14 1.02 2.92
C GLY A 90 5.91 1.11 1.41
N LEU A 91 5.59 -0.04 0.80
CA LEU A 91 5.23 -0.14 -0.61
C LEU A 91 3.73 0.08 -0.78
N HIS A 92 3.37 1.04 -1.61
CA HIS A 92 2.00 1.34 -2.01
C HIS A 92 1.84 1.07 -3.50
N SER A 93 0.74 0.43 -3.89
CA SER A 93 0.48 0.17 -5.30
C SER A 93 -0.01 1.44 -5.99
N LEU A 94 0.64 1.83 -7.08
CA LEU A 94 0.24 2.95 -7.94
C LEU A 94 -0.24 2.40 -9.27
N ARG A 95 -1.45 2.78 -9.65
CA ARG A 95 -2.01 2.47 -10.97
C ARG A 95 -2.61 3.71 -11.60
N LEU A 96 -2.18 4.05 -12.80
CA LEU A 96 -2.76 5.13 -13.60
C LEU A 96 -3.44 4.51 -14.82
N LYS A 97 -4.70 4.87 -15.06
CA LYS A 97 -5.49 4.38 -16.20
C LYS A 97 -6.01 5.55 -17.01
N GLY A 98 -6.00 5.45 -18.33
CA GLY A 98 -6.45 6.55 -19.16
C GLY A 98 -6.48 6.23 -20.64
N ILE A 99 -6.71 7.26 -21.46
CA ILE A 99 -6.73 7.17 -22.92
C ILE A 99 -5.62 8.05 -23.48
N ALA A 100 -4.69 7.45 -24.22
CA ALA A 100 -3.70 8.17 -24.99
C ALA A 100 -4.32 8.56 -26.34
N HIS A 101 -4.40 9.87 -26.61
CA HIS A 101 -4.91 10.42 -27.88
C HIS A 101 -3.81 10.73 -28.89
N SER A 102 -2.55 10.74 -28.44
CA SER A 102 -1.36 10.99 -29.25
C SER A 102 -0.14 10.34 -28.62
N GLU A 103 0.98 10.36 -29.36
CA GLU A 103 2.28 9.86 -28.93
C GLU A 103 2.97 10.72 -27.84
N SER A 104 2.41 11.87 -27.47
CA SER A 104 3.02 12.78 -26.50
C SER A 104 2.01 13.42 -25.55
N GLY A 105 2.45 13.68 -24.30
CA GLY A 105 1.69 14.49 -23.34
C GLY A 105 0.39 13.87 -22.81
N PHE A 106 0.25 12.54 -22.83
CA PHE A 106 -1.01 11.87 -22.48
C PHE A 106 -1.25 11.71 -20.97
N ALA A 107 -0.21 11.63 -20.13
CA ALA A 107 -0.35 11.76 -18.67
C ALA A 107 0.95 12.13 -17.94
N GLU A 108 0.84 12.91 -16.87
CA GLU A 108 1.92 13.19 -15.90
C GLU A 108 1.38 13.09 -14.48
N VAL A 109 2.16 12.52 -13.56
CA VAL A 109 1.80 12.44 -12.15
C VAL A 109 2.87 13.11 -11.29
N LEU A 110 2.54 14.22 -10.65
CA LEU A 110 3.41 14.87 -9.67
C LEU A 110 2.95 14.49 -8.27
N TRP A 111 3.87 14.48 -7.33
CA TRP A 111 3.59 14.24 -5.92
C TRP A 111 4.30 15.23 -5.03
N GLY A 112 3.81 15.38 -3.82
CA GLY A 112 4.44 16.17 -2.78
C GLY A 112 3.82 15.82 -1.44
N ARG A 113 4.56 16.06 -0.36
CA ARG A 113 3.91 16.11 0.96
C ARG A 113 3.06 17.37 1.04
N ASP A 114 2.05 17.36 1.88
CA ASP A 114 1.22 18.54 2.11
C ASP A 114 2.07 19.76 2.47
N GLY A 115 1.80 20.89 1.80
CA GLY A 115 2.56 22.13 1.90
C GLY A 115 3.91 22.14 1.17
N ASN A 116 4.38 21.02 0.61
CA ASN A 116 5.60 20.98 -0.21
C ASN A 116 5.31 21.27 -1.69
N ILE A 117 6.38 21.55 -2.42
CA ILE A 117 6.33 21.72 -3.88
C ILE A 117 6.03 20.37 -4.53
N MET A 118 5.08 20.37 -5.48
CA MET A 118 4.75 19.21 -6.30
C MET A 118 5.86 18.94 -7.31
N GLU A 119 6.41 17.74 -7.28
CA GLU A 119 7.54 17.32 -8.11
C GLU A 119 7.31 15.95 -8.74
N PRO A 120 8.10 15.54 -9.76
CA PRO A 120 8.08 14.18 -10.26
C PRO A 120 8.37 13.15 -9.16
N ILE A 121 7.73 11.98 -9.22
CA ILE A 121 8.05 10.88 -8.31
C ILE A 121 9.45 10.35 -8.66
N PRO A 122 10.44 10.40 -7.74
CA PRO A 122 11.78 9.92 -8.04
C PRO A 122 11.78 8.43 -8.44
N SER A 123 12.45 8.10 -9.55
CA SER A 123 12.57 6.71 -10.06
C SER A 123 13.09 5.72 -9.02
N THR A 124 13.96 6.18 -8.12
CA THR A 124 14.49 5.38 -7.00
C THR A 124 13.46 4.95 -5.95
N LEU A 125 12.22 5.43 -6.05
CA LEU A 125 11.09 5.04 -5.21
C LEU A 125 10.08 4.15 -5.94
N LEU A 126 10.28 3.90 -7.24
CA LEU A 126 9.33 3.19 -8.09
C LEU A 126 9.84 1.79 -8.38
N PHE A 127 9.01 0.77 -8.10
CA PHE A 127 9.37 -0.62 -8.29
C PHE A 127 8.38 -1.33 -9.21
N SER A 128 8.90 -1.96 -10.27
CA SER A 128 8.12 -2.71 -11.26
C SER A 128 7.67 -4.08 -10.73
N GLY A 129 6.65 -4.65 -11.39
CA GLY A 129 6.08 -5.95 -11.08
C GLY A 129 4.89 -5.92 -10.10
N GLU A 130 4.09 -6.99 -10.12
CA GLU A 130 3.02 -7.22 -9.14
C GLU A 130 3.64 -7.59 -7.78
N ARG A 131 4.03 -6.56 -7.02
CA ARG A 131 4.34 -6.74 -5.60
C ARG A 131 3.09 -6.39 -4.83
N SER A 132 2.41 -7.39 -4.30
CA SER A 132 1.39 -7.13 -3.28
C SER A 132 2.04 -6.28 -2.18
N PRO A 133 1.38 -5.19 -1.72
CA PRO A 133 1.92 -4.41 -0.62
C PRO A 133 2.21 -5.37 0.53
N THR A 134 3.48 -5.45 0.92
CA THR A 134 3.90 -6.34 1.98
C THR A 134 3.38 -5.73 3.27
N GLY A 135 2.39 -6.37 3.88
CA GLY A 135 1.95 -6.06 5.22
C GLY A 135 0.44 -6.00 5.47
N LEU A 136 0.04 -5.57 6.67
CA LEU A 136 -1.37 -5.39 7.05
C LEU A 136 -1.84 -3.97 6.74
N ALA A 137 -3.10 -3.87 6.32
CA ALA A 137 -3.86 -2.63 6.16
C ALA A 137 -4.56 -2.27 7.47
N ALA A 138 -4.31 -1.07 7.98
CA ALA A 138 -4.95 -0.51 9.16
C ALA A 138 -6.19 0.33 8.81
N VAL A 139 -7.25 0.21 9.60
CA VAL A 139 -8.36 1.17 9.67
C VAL A 139 -8.51 1.62 11.12
N PHE A 140 -8.61 2.94 11.34
CA PHE A 140 -8.79 3.54 12.65
C PHE A 140 -10.22 4.04 12.82
N TYR A 141 -10.81 3.74 13.96
CA TYR A 141 -12.16 4.14 14.33
C TYR A 141 -12.15 5.02 15.58
N GLN A 142 -12.88 6.14 15.53
CA GLN A 142 -13.25 6.93 16.70
C GLN A 142 -14.77 6.99 16.74
N GLU A 143 -15.36 6.78 17.92
CA GLU A 143 -16.82 6.78 18.08
C GLU A 143 -17.54 5.85 17.07
N SER A 144 -16.90 4.71 16.74
CA SER A 144 -17.36 3.72 15.74
C SER A 144 -17.42 4.22 14.28
N GLN A 145 -16.80 5.35 13.96
CA GLN A 145 -16.69 5.88 12.60
C GLN A 145 -15.25 5.73 12.10
N PRO A 146 -15.03 5.26 10.85
CA PRO A 146 -13.69 5.17 10.29
C PRO A 146 -13.14 6.57 10.03
N VAL A 147 -12.01 6.90 10.67
CA VAL A 147 -11.36 8.22 10.55
C VAL A 147 -10.16 8.16 9.60
N LEU A 148 -9.56 6.98 9.42
CA LEU A 148 -8.40 6.78 8.56
C LEU A 148 -8.22 5.32 8.10
N SER A 149 -7.81 5.10 6.86
CA SER A 149 -7.29 3.83 6.34
C SER A 149 -5.82 3.96 5.89
N HIS A 150 -5.00 2.94 6.13
CA HIS A 150 -3.56 2.90 5.85
C HIS A 150 -3.14 1.48 5.43
N VAL A 151 -2.14 1.31 4.56
CA VAL A 151 -1.52 0.01 4.22
C VAL A 151 -0.04 0.08 4.61
N GLY A 152 0.48 -0.81 5.47
CA GLY A 152 1.91 -0.72 5.81
C GLY A 152 2.55 -1.67 6.83
N LEU A 153 1.90 -2.73 7.35
CA LEU A 153 2.54 -3.54 8.41
C LEU A 153 3.29 -4.79 7.91
N THR A 154 4.58 -4.73 7.59
CA THR A 154 5.37 -5.98 7.38
C THR A 154 5.63 -6.72 8.70
N ALA A 155 6.17 -7.95 8.64
CA ALA A 155 6.32 -8.82 9.82
C ALA A 155 7.51 -8.44 10.74
N ASP A 156 8.47 -7.66 10.25
CA ASP A 156 9.74 -7.45 10.96
C ASP A 156 9.76 -6.13 11.75
N THR A 157 9.20 -6.18 12.96
CA THR A 157 9.39 -5.20 14.06
C THR A 157 8.69 -3.85 13.92
N PHE A 158 7.59 -3.59 14.66
CA PHE A 158 6.91 -2.28 14.57
C PHE A 158 6.59 -1.57 15.91
N TYR A 159 7.03 -0.32 15.94
CA TYR A 159 6.51 0.76 16.78
C TYR A 159 5.54 1.56 15.88
N TYR A 160 4.23 1.47 16.12
CA TYR A 160 3.24 2.23 15.35
C TYR A 160 2.74 3.42 16.18
N ALA A 161 3.11 4.64 15.78
CA ALA A 161 2.50 5.85 16.32
C ALA A 161 1.29 6.24 15.45
N PRO A 162 0.04 6.12 15.93
CA PRO A 162 -1.15 6.50 15.18
C PRO A 162 -1.09 7.98 14.77
N PRO A 163 -1.64 8.34 13.61
CA PRO A 163 -1.78 9.74 13.18
C PRO A 163 -3.05 10.40 13.75
N ILE A 164 -3.68 9.78 14.75
CA ILE A 164 -4.85 10.31 15.46
C ILE A 164 -4.57 10.30 16.97
N GLU A 165 -5.04 11.34 17.66
CA GLU A 165 -4.94 11.49 19.11
C GLU A 165 -6.21 10.97 19.79
N GLY A 166 -6.09 10.57 21.06
CA GLY A 166 -7.22 10.15 21.89
C GLY A 166 -7.51 8.65 21.83
N PRO A 167 -8.66 8.22 22.38
CA PRO A 167 -9.06 6.83 22.31
C PRO A 167 -9.50 6.48 20.88
N TYR A 168 -9.04 5.34 20.39
CA TYR A 168 -9.46 4.80 19.10
C TYR A 168 -9.37 3.28 19.08
N GLU A 169 -10.14 2.68 18.20
CA GLU A 169 -9.96 1.29 17.79
C GLU A 169 -9.14 1.26 16.50
N ALA A 170 -8.17 0.36 16.43
CA ALA A 170 -7.38 0.12 15.24
C ALA A 170 -7.55 -1.32 14.80
N VAL A 171 -7.87 -1.51 13.53
CA VAL A 171 -8.05 -2.81 12.89
C VAL A 171 -6.99 -2.96 11.82
N TRP A 172 -6.04 -3.86 12.01
CA TRP A 172 -5.03 -4.21 11.02
C TRP A 172 -5.37 -5.54 10.38
N ALA A 173 -5.70 -5.56 9.10
CA ALA A 173 -6.12 -6.76 8.37
C ALA A 173 -5.24 -7.02 7.16
N GLY A 174 -5.03 -8.29 6.83
CA GLY A 174 -4.27 -8.70 5.67
C GLY A 174 -4.32 -10.20 5.45
N PHE A 175 -3.35 -10.71 4.71
CA PHE A 175 -3.23 -12.13 4.44
C PHE A 175 -1.80 -12.62 4.65
N LEU A 176 -1.68 -13.82 5.20
CA LEU A 176 -0.46 -14.59 5.29
C LEU A 176 -0.44 -15.62 4.16
N GLU A 177 0.71 -15.79 3.51
CA GLU A 177 0.94 -16.91 2.61
C GLU A 177 1.56 -18.05 3.44
N VAL A 178 0.78 -19.12 3.66
CA VAL A 178 1.18 -20.25 4.50
C VAL A 178 1.77 -21.35 3.60
N PRO A 179 3.07 -21.64 3.69
CA PRO A 179 3.72 -22.52 2.71
C PRO A 179 3.35 -24.00 2.90
N ILE A 180 3.01 -24.42 4.13
CA ILE A 180 2.76 -25.83 4.48
C ILE A 180 1.58 -25.90 5.44
N SER A 181 0.64 -26.81 5.22
CA SER A 181 -0.43 -27.07 6.20
C SER A 181 0.13 -27.58 7.51
N GLY A 182 -0.30 -27.03 8.64
CA GLY A 182 0.21 -27.43 9.95
C GLY A 182 -0.36 -26.63 11.10
N GLU A 183 0.15 -26.90 12.30
CA GLU A 183 -0.13 -26.12 13.50
C GLU A 183 0.85 -24.95 13.59
N TYR A 184 0.32 -23.75 13.69
CA TYR A 184 1.07 -22.50 13.77
C TYR A 184 0.81 -21.84 15.11
N LYS A 185 1.90 -21.35 15.72
CA LYS A 185 1.84 -20.54 16.93
C LYS A 185 2.02 -19.08 16.55
N PHE A 186 1.07 -18.24 16.93
CA PHE A 186 1.19 -16.80 16.84
C PHE A 186 1.43 -16.22 18.22
N SER A 187 2.31 -15.25 18.33
CA SER A 187 2.51 -14.48 19.56
C SER A 187 2.32 -13.00 19.30
N ILE A 188 1.50 -12.34 20.12
CA ILE A 188 1.40 -10.89 20.15
C ILE A 188 2.06 -10.37 21.42
N THR A 189 2.96 -9.41 21.28
CA THR A 189 3.47 -8.62 22.41
C THR A 189 2.88 -7.23 22.27
N GLY A 190 2.32 -6.66 23.33
CA GLY A 190 1.88 -5.28 23.27
C GLY A 190 1.55 -4.67 24.63
N ASN A 191 1.40 -3.35 24.64
CA ASN A 191 1.15 -2.52 25.83
C ASN A 191 -0.33 -2.08 25.98
N SER A 192 -1.22 -2.63 25.15
CA SER A 192 -2.65 -2.31 25.15
C SER A 192 -3.48 -3.57 24.90
N ALA A 193 -4.79 -3.45 25.08
CA ALA A 193 -5.71 -4.55 24.83
C ALA A 193 -5.81 -4.80 23.32
N MET A 194 -5.33 -5.97 22.89
CA MET A 194 -5.31 -6.39 21.49
C MET A 194 -5.87 -7.79 21.33
N LYS A 195 -6.44 -8.09 20.16
CA LYS A 195 -6.99 -9.38 19.78
C LYS A 195 -6.48 -9.76 18.41
N LEU A 196 -5.86 -10.94 18.31
CA LEU A 196 -5.38 -11.50 17.06
C LEU A 196 -6.34 -12.58 16.55
N PHE A 197 -6.82 -12.41 15.33
CA PHE A 197 -7.65 -13.35 14.61
C PHE A 197 -6.90 -13.92 13.41
N VAL A 198 -7.10 -15.20 13.16
CA VAL A 198 -6.63 -15.91 11.97
C VAL A 198 -7.79 -16.71 11.41
N ASN A 199 -8.15 -16.50 10.13
CA ASN A 199 -9.37 -17.07 9.54
C ASN A 199 -10.63 -16.82 10.40
N ASP A 200 -10.76 -15.60 10.91
CA ASP A 200 -11.86 -15.15 11.79
C ASP A 200 -11.94 -15.86 13.16
N VAL A 201 -10.95 -16.70 13.50
CA VAL A 201 -10.84 -17.37 14.80
C VAL A 201 -9.91 -16.57 15.70
N LEU A 202 -10.38 -16.21 16.90
CA LEU A 202 -9.54 -15.57 17.93
C LEU A 202 -8.44 -16.54 18.37
N VAL A 203 -7.19 -16.21 18.08
CA VAL A 203 -6.02 -17.03 18.43
C VAL A 203 -5.47 -16.63 19.79
N THR A 204 -5.32 -15.33 20.05
CA THR A 204 -4.74 -14.81 21.30
C THR A 204 -5.18 -13.36 21.55
N GLU A 205 -5.13 -12.93 22.81
CA GLU A 205 -5.43 -11.55 23.22
C GLU A 205 -4.53 -11.07 24.36
N THR A 206 -4.27 -9.76 24.41
CA THR A 206 -3.56 -9.07 25.49
C THR A 206 -4.52 -8.25 26.36
N ALA A 207 -4.17 -8.10 27.63
CA ALA A 207 -4.85 -7.21 28.57
C ALA A 207 -4.15 -5.85 28.65
N GLN A 208 -4.77 -4.87 29.30
CA GLN A 208 -4.28 -3.49 29.39
C GLN A 208 -3.22 -3.30 30.50
N ASP A 209 -2.37 -4.31 30.68
CA ASP A 209 -1.64 -4.56 31.92
C ASP A 209 -0.12 -4.62 31.63
N GLY A 210 0.43 -3.56 31.04
CA GLY A 210 1.84 -3.50 30.66
C GLY A 210 2.20 -4.32 29.42
N GLU A 211 3.49 -4.33 29.05
CA GLU A 211 3.98 -5.05 27.87
C GLU A 211 4.01 -6.57 28.15
N LEU A 212 3.02 -7.28 27.66
CA LEU A 212 2.88 -8.72 27.85
C LEU A 212 2.87 -9.44 26.51
N THR A 213 3.62 -10.54 26.44
CA THR A 213 3.58 -11.46 25.30
C THR A 213 2.53 -12.54 25.55
N ARG A 214 1.63 -12.73 24.59
CA ARG A 214 0.57 -13.74 24.62
C ARG A 214 0.60 -14.54 23.34
N SER A 215 0.51 -15.85 23.46
CA SER A 215 0.55 -16.75 22.31
C SER A 215 -0.67 -17.65 22.26
N GLY A 216 -1.05 -18.02 21.04
CA GLY A 216 -2.07 -19.02 20.75
C GLY A 216 -1.67 -19.85 19.56
N GLU A 217 -2.29 -21.01 19.43
CA GLU A 217 -2.00 -21.99 18.38
C GLU A 217 -3.26 -22.23 17.54
N ILE A 218 -3.08 -22.41 16.23
CA ILE A 218 -4.16 -22.68 15.28
C ILE A 218 -3.65 -23.57 14.15
N SER A 219 -4.49 -24.52 13.72
CA SER A 219 -4.24 -25.32 12.52
C SER A 219 -4.61 -24.52 11.26
N ILE A 220 -3.67 -24.41 10.32
CA ILE A 220 -3.84 -23.66 9.08
C ILE A 220 -3.54 -24.56 7.88
N HIS A 221 -4.34 -24.44 6.83
CA HIS A 221 -4.07 -25.07 5.54
C HIS A 221 -3.11 -24.20 4.70
N GLY A 222 -2.25 -24.85 3.91
CA GLY A 222 -1.36 -24.14 3.00
C GLY A 222 -2.12 -23.24 2.01
N GLY A 223 -1.52 -22.10 1.70
CA GLY A 223 -2.07 -21.05 0.86
C GLY A 223 -2.41 -19.76 1.64
N LYS A 224 -3.24 -18.94 1.02
CA LYS A 224 -3.62 -17.63 1.55
C LYS A 224 -4.55 -17.75 2.76
N THR A 225 -4.14 -17.16 3.89
CA THR A 225 -4.85 -17.19 5.18
C THR A 225 -5.12 -15.77 5.66
N SER A 226 -6.33 -15.45 6.12
CA SER A 226 -6.63 -14.11 6.64
C SER A 226 -6.03 -13.91 8.03
N ILE A 227 -5.53 -12.71 8.29
CA ILE A 227 -5.06 -12.29 9.61
C ILE A 227 -5.61 -10.92 9.93
N GLU A 228 -6.08 -10.74 11.15
CA GLU A 228 -6.61 -9.48 11.64
C GLU A 228 -6.17 -9.23 13.09
N LEU A 229 -5.62 -8.05 13.36
CA LEU A 229 -5.34 -7.58 14.70
C LEU A 229 -6.27 -6.43 15.02
N ARG A 230 -7.00 -6.51 16.13
CA ARG A 230 -7.79 -5.39 16.67
C ARG A 230 -7.12 -4.88 17.92
N GLY A 231 -6.95 -3.57 18.04
CA GLY A 231 -6.37 -2.92 19.21
C GLY A 231 -7.21 -1.76 19.70
N LEU A 232 -7.38 -1.65 21.02
CA LEU A 232 -7.96 -0.47 21.65
C LEU A 232 -6.84 0.35 22.29
N SER A 233 -6.65 1.57 21.79
CA SER A 233 -5.80 2.55 22.45
C SER A 233 -6.67 3.54 23.19
N LEU A 234 -6.33 3.83 24.47
CA LEU A 234 -7.04 4.84 25.27
C LEU A 234 -6.24 6.14 25.40
N THR A 235 -4.91 6.08 25.36
CA THR A 235 -4.04 7.25 25.65
C THR A 235 -2.66 7.21 24.97
N HIS A 236 -2.19 6.06 24.49
CA HIS A 236 -0.84 5.90 23.92
C HIS A 236 -0.85 5.05 22.65
N SER A 237 0.07 5.36 21.73
CA SER A 237 0.38 4.54 20.56
C SER A 237 0.55 3.04 20.93
N PRO A 238 -0.28 2.12 20.39
CA PRO A 238 -0.12 0.69 20.60
C PRO A 238 1.20 0.27 19.96
N GLN A 239 2.06 -0.31 20.78
CA GLN A 239 3.28 -0.96 20.30
C GLN A 239 3.00 -2.45 20.27
N PHE A 240 3.25 -3.10 19.14
CA PHE A 240 3.13 -4.54 19.09
C PHE A 240 4.06 -5.24 18.11
N LYS A 241 4.28 -6.52 18.38
CA LYS A 241 5.00 -7.44 17.51
C LYS A 241 4.19 -8.72 17.37
N ILE A 242 4.16 -9.25 16.15
CA ILE A 242 3.61 -10.58 15.85
C ILE A 242 4.80 -11.48 15.54
N PHE A 243 4.92 -12.61 16.25
CA PHE A 243 5.91 -13.66 16.03
C PHE A 243 5.22 -14.95 15.59
#